data_AF-A0A832YSU5-F1
#
_entry.id   AF-A0A832YSU5-F1
#
_cell.length_a   1.000
_cell.length_b   1.000
_cell.length_c   1.000
_cell.angle_alpha   90.00
_cell.angle_beta   90.00
_cell.angle_gamma   90.00
#
_symmetry.space_group_name_H-M   'P 1'
#
loop_
_entity.id
_entity.type
_entity.pdbx_description
1 polymer ?
#
loop_
_entity_poly.entity_id
_entity_poly.type
_entity_poly.pdbx_seq_one_letter_code
_entity_poly.pdbx_strand_id
1 'polypeptide(L)'
;MEPISDNKLKYILDNDISIQQYFCILLLSVLAELIDDPQLFIDSIMKTIGPNMYVILKAKGLIKDNYSNFGDLIRDINKAMDISDNIDVIYGEDGSLIAFVHLKDNNCKYCPKGIGGADLGSTCCPFIILFEAIGEEVGLRYRASEFKKENNVCKIVYKIVKEKNNTKFRKLFA
;
A
#
# COMPACT_ATOMS: atom_id res chain seq x y z
N MET A 1 0.86 10.29 -19.47
CA MET A 1 1.94 10.61 -18.51
C MET A 1 2.57 11.98 -18.78
N GLU A 2 2.70 12.82 -17.76
CA GLU A 2 3.31 14.17 -17.86
C GLU A 2 4.85 14.12 -17.82
N PRO A 3 5.55 15.05 -18.50
CA PRO A 3 6.98 15.26 -18.27
C PRO A 3 7.30 15.59 -16.81
N ILE A 4 8.49 15.20 -16.35
CA ILE A 4 8.96 15.55 -15.01
C ILE A 4 9.11 17.07 -14.87
N SER A 5 8.53 17.64 -13.80
CA SER A 5 8.67 19.06 -13.46
C SER A 5 9.80 19.28 -12.45
N ASP A 6 10.31 20.51 -12.36
CA ASP A 6 11.39 20.87 -11.42
C ASP A 6 11.02 20.55 -9.96
N ASN A 7 9.76 20.76 -9.58
CA ASN A 7 9.27 20.42 -8.24
C ASN A 7 9.27 18.92 -7.98
N LYS A 8 8.86 18.10 -8.96
CA LYS A 8 8.90 16.63 -8.86
C LYS A 8 10.35 16.13 -8.82
N LEU A 9 11.23 16.70 -9.64
CA LEU A 9 12.66 16.38 -9.63
C LEU A 9 13.29 16.72 -8.27
N LYS A 10 13.03 17.92 -7.74
CA LYS A 10 13.50 18.31 -6.41
C LYS A 10 13.02 17.34 -5.34
N TYR A 11 11.74 16.97 -5.34
CA TYR A 11 11.20 16.00 -4.38
C TYR A 11 11.90 14.64 -4.47
N ILE A 12 12.15 14.13 -5.68
CA ILE A 12 12.85 12.86 -5.91
C ILE A 12 14.25 12.91 -5.29
N LEU A 13 14.97 14.00 -5.50
CA LEU A 13 16.32 14.21 -4.96
C LEU A 13 16.31 14.38 -3.43
N ASP A 14 15.43 15.24 -2.90
CA ASP A 14 15.34 15.56 -1.47
C ASP A 14 14.85 14.38 -0.59
N ASN A 15 14.30 13.33 -1.21
CA ASN A 15 13.79 12.15 -0.52
C ASN A 15 14.54 10.86 -0.86
N ASP A 16 15.70 10.97 -1.51
CA ASP A 16 16.59 9.86 -1.88
C ASP A 16 15.87 8.71 -2.62
N ILE A 17 14.93 9.05 -3.50
CA ILE A 17 14.20 8.03 -4.27
C ILE A 17 15.17 7.37 -5.25
N SER A 18 15.44 6.08 -5.04
CA SER A 18 16.36 5.32 -5.90
C SER A 18 15.86 5.24 -7.35
N ILE A 19 16.77 5.13 -8.31
CA ILE A 19 16.44 4.98 -9.73
C ILE A 19 15.55 3.75 -9.96
N GLN A 20 15.77 2.66 -9.23
CA GLN A 20 14.98 1.43 -9.32
C GLN A 20 13.56 1.66 -8.82
N GLN A 21 13.40 2.34 -7.69
CA GLN A 21 12.09 2.71 -7.16
C GLN A 21 11.35 3.62 -8.15
N TYR A 22 12.02 4.65 -8.68
CA TYR A 22 11.43 5.56 -9.66
C TYR A 22 11.04 4.83 -10.96
N PHE A 23 11.88 3.92 -11.45
CA PHE A 23 11.59 3.06 -12.59
C PHE A 23 10.32 2.22 -12.36
N CYS A 24 10.20 1.57 -11.20
CA CYS A 24 9.00 0.80 -10.86
C CYS A 24 7.74 1.65 -10.81
N ILE A 25 7.85 2.88 -10.29
CA ILE A 25 6.72 3.82 -10.24
C ILE A 25 6.30 4.22 -11.65
N LEU A 26 7.24 4.60 -12.52
CA LEU A 26 6.96 4.95 -13.91
C LEU A 26 6.32 3.78 -14.68
N LEU A 27 6.82 2.57 -14.46
CA LEU A 27 6.25 1.37 -15.08
C LEU A 27 4.80 1.16 -14.63
N LEU A 28 4.52 1.27 -13.33
CA LEU A 28 3.16 1.17 -12.78
C LEU A 28 2.26 2.29 -13.32
N SER A 29 2.78 3.52 -13.45
CA SER A 29 2.07 4.66 -14.04
C SER A 29 1.62 4.39 -15.47
N VAL A 30 2.53 3.94 -16.33
CA VAL A 30 2.22 3.64 -17.73
C VAL A 30 1.24 2.48 -17.83
N LEU A 31 1.44 1.41 -17.07
CA LEU A 31 0.53 0.26 -17.10
C LEU A 31 -0.88 0.63 -16.61
N ALA A 32 -0.97 1.48 -15.59
CA ALA A 32 -2.25 2.00 -15.10
C ALA A 32 -2.98 2.83 -16.17
N GLU A 33 -2.28 3.65 -16.95
CA GLU A 33 -2.91 4.44 -18.03
C GLU A 33 -3.48 3.57 -19.17
N LEU A 34 -3.06 2.31 -19.28
CA LEU A 34 -3.47 1.39 -20.36
C LEU A 34 -4.69 0.52 -20.02
N ILE A 35 -5.27 0.66 -18.82
CA ILE A 35 -6.31 -0.24 -18.30
C ILE A 35 -7.52 0.56 -17.82
N ASP A 36 -8.72 0.05 -18.08
CA ASP A 36 -10.00 0.71 -17.74
C ASP A 36 -10.19 0.90 -16.22
N ASP A 37 -9.81 -0.10 -15.42
CA ASP A 37 -9.80 -0.03 -13.95
C ASP A 37 -8.36 -0.17 -13.42
N PRO A 38 -7.62 0.96 -13.35
CA PRO A 38 -6.22 0.93 -12.97
C PRO A 38 -6.01 0.60 -11.49
N GLN A 39 -6.99 0.85 -10.63
CA GLN A 39 -6.89 0.47 -9.22
C GLN A 39 -6.99 -1.05 -9.09
N LEU A 40 -7.96 -1.70 -9.76
CA LEU A 40 -8.10 -3.15 -9.74
C LEU A 40 -6.85 -3.88 -10.26
N PHE A 41 -6.18 -3.30 -11.27
CA PHE A 41 -4.91 -3.81 -11.76
C PHE A 41 -3.81 -3.75 -10.68
N ILE A 42 -3.61 -2.57 -10.06
CA ILE A 42 -2.61 -2.40 -9.00
C ILE A 42 -2.92 -3.31 -7.82
N ASP A 43 -4.19 -3.41 -7.42
CA ASP A 43 -4.67 -4.31 -6.37
C ASP A 43 -4.27 -5.76 -6.65
N SER A 44 -4.43 -6.21 -7.90
CA SER A 44 -4.06 -7.58 -8.31
C SER A 44 -2.54 -7.81 -8.23
N ILE A 45 -1.73 -6.84 -8.62
CA ILE A 45 -0.27 -6.92 -8.47
C ILE A 45 0.08 -6.99 -6.98
N MET A 46 -0.44 -6.07 -6.16
CA MET A 46 -0.12 -5.98 -4.73
C MET A 46 -0.52 -7.24 -3.98
N LYS A 47 -1.68 -7.82 -4.30
CA LYS A 47 -2.11 -9.10 -3.76
C LYS A 47 -1.18 -10.25 -4.14
N THR A 48 -0.63 -10.22 -5.36
CA THR A 48 0.31 -11.23 -5.85
C THR A 48 1.69 -11.11 -5.20
N ILE A 49 2.19 -9.88 -5.04
CA ILE A 49 3.54 -9.65 -4.48
C ILE A 49 3.58 -9.62 -2.95
N GLY A 50 2.45 -9.32 -2.29
CA GLY A 50 2.34 -9.15 -0.85
C GLY A 50 2.92 -10.31 -0.03
N PRO A 51 2.58 -11.57 -0.34
CA PRO A 51 3.15 -12.72 0.37
C PRO A 51 4.68 -12.81 0.26
N ASN A 52 5.24 -12.52 -0.92
CA ASN A 52 6.69 -12.48 -1.10
C ASN A 52 7.32 -11.30 -0.36
N MET A 53 6.64 -10.15 -0.33
CA MET A 53 7.07 -8.99 0.43
C MET A 53 7.12 -9.31 1.93
N TYR A 54 6.09 -9.97 2.48
CA TYR A 54 6.08 -10.45 3.86
C TYR A 54 7.31 -11.30 4.18
N VAL A 55 7.62 -12.30 3.34
CA VAL A 55 8.79 -13.19 3.54
C VAL A 55 10.10 -12.39 3.59
N ILE A 56 10.29 -11.45 2.66
CA ILE A 56 11.51 -10.63 2.59
C ILE A 56 11.61 -9.68 3.79
N LEU A 57 10.53 -8.97 4.12
CA LEU A 57 10.50 -8.04 5.25
C LEU A 57 10.79 -8.77 6.56
N LYS A 58 10.22 -9.96 6.74
CA LYS A 58 10.45 -10.81 7.92
C LYS A 58 11.88 -11.31 7.99
N ALA A 59 12.42 -11.84 6.88
CA ALA A 59 13.79 -12.34 6.83
C ALA A 59 14.84 -11.24 7.11
N LYS A 60 14.53 -9.99 6.77
CA LYS A 60 15.37 -8.83 7.09
C LYS A 60 15.17 -8.28 8.51
N GLY A 61 14.26 -8.84 9.30
CA GLY A 61 13.91 -8.34 10.64
C GLY A 61 13.25 -6.96 10.62
N LEU A 62 12.61 -6.58 9.52
CA LEU A 62 11.95 -5.28 9.36
C LEU A 62 10.50 -5.28 9.88
N ILE A 63 9.91 -6.48 10.01
CA ILE A 63 8.61 -6.72 10.63
C ILE A 63 8.74 -7.84 11.67
N LYS A 64 7.80 -7.90 12.61
CA LYS A 64 7.75 -8.87 13.71
C LYS A 64 7.28 -10.24 13.23
N ASP A 65 7.58 -11.27 14.01
CA ASP A 65 7.10 -12.63 13.74
C ASP A 65 5.59 -12.78 13.90
N ASN A 66 5.00 -12.04 14.84
CA ASN A 66 3.59 -12.10 15.20
C ASN A 66 3.06 -10.69 15.48
N TYR A 67 1.80 -10.46 15.12
CA TYR A 67 1.10 -9.21 15.37
C TYR A 67 -0.21 -9.49 16.09
N SER A 68 -0.49 -8.72 17.15
CA SER A 68 -1.78 -8.76 17.85
C SER A 68 -2.81 -7.82 17.23
N ASN A 69 -2.37 -6.83 16.45
CA ASN A 69 -3.24 -5.84 15.82
C ASN A 69 -2.67 -5.36 14.48
N PHE A 70 -3.56 -4.97 13.57
CA PHE A 70 -3.22 -4.59 12.20
C PHE A 70 -2.54 -3.22 12.07
N GLY A 71 -2.78 -2.31 13.02
CA GLY A 71 -2.19 -0.98 13.02
C GLY A 71 -0.68 -1.02 13.24
N ASP A 72 -0.21 -1.88 14.16
CA ASP A 72 1.22 -2.08 14.39
C ASP A 72 1.92 -2.69 13.18
N LEU A 73 1.24 -3.59 12.46
CA LEU A 73 1.76 -4.12 11.20
C LEU A 73 1.91 -3.00 10.15
N ILE A 74 0.87 -2.17 9.97
CA ILE A 74 0.92 -1.04 9.04
C ILE A 74 2.09 -0.10 9.38
N ARG A 75 2.32 0.19 10.67
CA ARG A 75 3.43 1.05 11.11
C ARG A 75 4.80 0.43 10.83
N ASP A 76 4.96 -0.86 11.06
CA ASP A 76 6.22 -1.55 10.77
C ASP A 76 6.49 -1.61 9.26
N ILE A 77 5.47 -1.88 8.43
CA ILE A 77 5.58 -1.81 6.96
C ILE A 77 5.94 -0.40 6.51
N ASN A 78 5.29 0.64 7.07
CA ASN A 78 5.60 2.03 6.78
C ASN A 78 7.06 2.37 7.04
N LYS A 79 7.58 1.95 8.19
CA LYS A 79 8.98 2.15 8.54
C LYS A 79 9.91 1.36 7.62
N ALA A 80 9.57 0.10 7.33
CA ALA A 80 10.39 -0.77 6.51
C ALA A 80 10.51 -0.30 5.05
N MET A 81 9.44 0.28 4.52
CA MET A 81 9.35 0.74 3.14
C MET A 81 9.51 2.26 3.01
N ASP A 82 9.69 2.98 4.11
CA ASP A 82 9.82 4.44 4.12
C ASP A 82 8.69 5.14 3.33
N ILE A 83 7.45 4.76 3.63
CA ILE A 83 6.26 5.22 2.89
C ILE A 83 5.96 6.68 3.24
N SER A 84 5.99 7.00 4.53
CA SER A 84 5.60 8.28 5.10
C SER A 84 6.26 8.48 6.47
N ASP A 85 6.50 9.75 6.82
CA ASP A 85 7.05 10.14 8.12
C ASP A 85 6.12 9.76 9.29
N ASN A 86 4.80 9.74 9.07
CA ASN A 86 3.83 9.39 10.10
C ASN A 86 2.61 8.66 9.53
N ILE A 87 2.22 7.57 10.20
CA ILE A 87 0.92 6.94 10.01
C ILE A 87 0.17 6.88 11.34
N ASP A 88 -0.98 7.55 11.37
CA ASP A 88 -1.93 7.42 12.48
C ASP A 88 -2.94 6.31 12.18
N VAL A 89 -3.29 5.54 13.22
CA VAL A 89 -4.25 4.46 13.12
C VAL A 89 -5.29 4.62 14.21
N ILE A 90 -6.56 4.69 13.80
CA ILE A 90 -7.73 4.80 14.69
C ILE A 90 -8.57 3.54 14.57
N TYR A 91 -8.94 2.94 15.71
CA TYR A 91 -9.85 1.80 15.77
C TYR A 91 -11.28 2.26 16.04
N GLY A 92 -12.21 1.81 15.22
CA GLY A 92 -13.64 1.97 15.46
C GLY A 92 -14.18 0.88 16.39
N GLU A 93 -15.25 1.19 17.12
CA GLU A 93 -15.95 0.23 17.99
C GLU A 93 -16.57 -0.95 17.21
N ASP A 94 -16.84 -0.75 15.91
CA ASP A 94 -17.36 -1.75 14.98
C ASP A 94 -16.28 -2.71 14.44
N GLY A 95 -15.04 -2.57 14.91
CA GLY A 95 -13.89 -3.33 14.42
C GLY A 95 -13.30 -2.78 13.11
N SER A 96 -13.75 -1.60 12.66
CA SER A 96 -13.06 -0.89 11.58
C SER A 96 -11.73 -0.32 12.05
N LEU A 97 -10.85 -0.06 11.09
CA LEU A 97 -9.56 0.60 11.29
C LEU A 97 -9.41 1.69 10.24
N ILE A 98 -9.06 2.90 10.65
CA ILE A 98 -8.75 4.00 9.74
C ILE A 98 -7.26 4.30 9.84
N ALA A 99 -6.55 4.15 8.72
CA ALA A 99 -5.15 4.53 8.60
C ALA A 99 -5.04 5.89 7.88
N PHE A 100 -4.34 6.84 8.49
CA PHE A 100 -4.02 8.13 7.92
C PHE A 100 -2.53 8.17 7.59
N VAL A 101 -2.21 8.18 6.30
CA VAL A 101 -0.84 8.26 5.80
C VAL A 101 -0.51 9.71 5.50
N HIS A 102 0.38 10.32 6.28
CA HIS A 102 0.73 11.73 6.18
C HIS A 102 1.88 11.95 5.20
N LEU A 103 1.62 12.64 4.11
CA LEU A 103 2.55 12.87 3.03
C LEU A 103 3.36 14.14 3.26
N LYS A 104 4.67 14.05 3.02
CA LYS A 104 5.52 15.23 2.90
C LYS A 104 5.29 15.87 1.54
N ASP A 105 5.14 17.20 1.50
CA ASP A 105 4.99 17.98 0.27
C ASP A 105 3.89 17.46 -0.69
N ASN A 106 2.82 16.88 -0.13
CA ASN A 106 1.69 16.31 -0.87
C ASN A 106 2.04 15.11 -1.81
N ASN A 107 3.25 14.58 -1.71
CA ASN A 107 3.73 13.48 -2.54
C ASN A 107 3.99 12.22 -1.72
N CYS A 108 3.71 11.07 -2.32
CA CYS A 108 4.09 9.77 -1.76
C CYS A 108 5.17 9.19 -2.67
N LYS A 109 6.21 8.62 -2.06
CA LYS A 109 7.37 8.05 -2.77
C LYS A 109 7.04 6.86 -3.67
N TYR A 110 5.79 6.39 -3.68
CA TYR A 110 5.33 5.24 -4.46
C TYR A 110 4.05 5.53 -5.26
N CYS A 111 3.58 6.78 -5.29
CA CYS A 111 2.31 7.12 -5.93
C CYS A 111 2.48 7.25 -7.46
N PRO A 112 1.81 6.40 -8.26
CA PRO A 112 1.88 6.47 -9.72
C PRO A 112 1.39 7.81 -10.28
N LYS A 113 0.32 8.36 -9.71
CA LYS A 113 -0.20 9.69 -10.08
C LYS A 113 0.70 10.85 -9.63
N GLY A 114 1.28 10.74 -8.44
CA GLY A 114 2.12 11.80 -7.86
C GLY A 114 3.48 11.87 -8.55
N ILE A 115 4.45 11.10 -8.02
CA ILE A 115 5.82 11.11 -8.53
C ILE A 115 5.93 10.44 -9.90
N GLY A 116 5.09 9.44 -10.18
CA GLY A 116 5.04 8.80 -11.49
C GLY A 116 4.37 9.62 -12.59
N GLY A 117 3.68 10.72 -12.25
CA GLY A 117 3.04 11.61 -13.24
C GLY A 117 1.96 10.95 -14.11
N ALA A 118 1.32 9.89 -13.61
CA ALA A 118 0.25 9.21 -14.33
C ALA A 118 -1.00 10.09 -14.41
N ASP A 119 -1.60 10.19 -15.61
CA ASP A 119 -2.87 10.88 -15.81
C ASP A 119 -4.04 9.92 -15.58
N LEU A 120 -4.36 9.72 -14.29
CA LEU A 120 -5.37 8.76 -13.85
C LEU A 120 -6.56 9.46 -13.22
N GLY A 121 -7.78 9.03 -13.56
CA GLY A 121 -9.00 9.46 -12.88
C GLY A 121 -9.06 9.02 -11.41
N SER A 122 -8.34 7.95 -11.06
CA SER A 122 -8.22 7.43 -9.70
C SER A 122 -6.81 7.64 -9.12
N THR A 123 -6.64 7.35 -7.84
CA THR A 123 -5.40 7.57 -7.08
C THR A 123 -4.41 6.42 -7.14
N CYS A 124 -4.86 5.21 -7.49
CA CYS A 124 -3.99 4.07 -7.84
C CYS A 124 -2.95 3.75 -6.76
N CYS A 125 -3.39 3.72 -5.50
CA CYS A 125 -2.49 3.56 -4.37
C CYS A 125 -2.13 2.07 -4.17
N PRO A 126 -0.83 1.69 -4.20
CA PRO A 126 -0.43 0.30 -3.99
C PRO A 126 -0.60 -0.18 -2.54
N PHE A 127 -0.59 0.74 -1.58
CA PHE A 127 -0.54 0.36 -0.16
C PHE A 127 -1.86 -0.15 0.40
N ILE A 128 -2.99 0.17 -0.26
CA ILE A 128 -4.32 -0.28 0.17
C ILE A 128 -4.32 -1.82 0.28
N ILE A 129 -3.98 -2.50 -0.81
CA ILE A 129 -3.98 -3.96 -0.86
C ILE A 129 -2.68 -4.57 -0.34
N LEU A 130 -1.55 -3.86 -0.43
CA LEU A 130 -0.30 -4.39 0.11
C LEU A 130 -0.40 -4.64 1.62
N PHE A 131 -1.01 -3.73 2.38
CA PHE A 131 -1.22 -3.91 3.81
C PHE A 131 -2.14 -5.11 4.09
N GLU A 132 -3.22 -5.29 3.33
CA GLU A 132 -4.10 -6.46 3.47
C GLU A 132 -3.38 -7.77 3.19
N ALA A 133 -2.64 -7.83 2.08
CA ALA A 133 -1.96 -9.03 1.65
C ALA A 133 -0.91 -9.48 2.68
N ILE A 134 -0.13 -8.55 3.22
CA ILE A 134 0.82 -8.86 4.30
C ILE A 134 0.08 -9.19 5.61
N GLY A 135 -1.05 -8.53 5.87
CA GLY A 135 -1.92 -8.82 7.02
C GLY A 135 -2.42 -10.26 7.05
N GLU A 136 -2.82 -10.79 5.90
CA GLU A 136 -3.28 -12.18 5.77
C GLU A 136 -2.20 -13.19 6.16
N GLU A 137 -0.95 -12.94 5.80
CA GLU A 137 0.19 -13.82 6.14
C GLU A 137 0.46 -13.91 7.65
N VAL A 138 0.05 -12.89 8.42
CA VAL A 138 0.12 -12.88 9.88
C VAL A 138 -1.23 -13.15 10.56
N GLY A 139 -2.23 -13.60 9.79
CA GLY A 139 -3.55 -13.96 10.30
C GLY A 139 -4.50 -12.79 10.58
N LEU A 140 -4.14 -11.57 10.20
CA LEU A 140 -4.94 -10.36 10.39
C LEU A 140 -5.74 -10.03 9.13
N ARG A 141 -7.04 -10.35 9.14
CA ARG A 141 -7.90 -10.21 7.95
C ARG A 141 -8.70 -8.93 7.95
N TYR A 142 -8.14 -7.92 7.28
CA TYR A 142 -8.79 -6.65 7.00
C TYR A 142 -9.01 -6.48 5.49
N ARG A 143 -10.04 -5.72 5.12
CA ARG A 143 -10.31 -5.28 3.75
C ARG A 143 -10.60 -3.80 3.72
N ALA A 144 -10.00 -3.11 2.77
CA ALA A 144 -10.28 -1.73 2.51
C ALA A 144 -11.71 -1.60 1.98
N SER A 145 -12.45 -0.68 2.58
CA SER A 145 -13.79 -0.31 2.13
C SER A 145 -13.85 1.08 1.54
N GLU A 146 -12.87 1.93 1.84
CA GLU A 146 -12.83 3.31 1.35
C GLU A 146 -11.37 3.79 1.27
N PHE A 147 -11.09 4.58 0.23
CA PHE A 147 -9.84 5.31 0.09
C PHE A 147 -10.12 6.74 -0.35
N LYS A 148 -9.45 7.71 0.29
CA LYS A 148 -9.53 9.11 -0.10
C LYS A 148 -8.21 9.82 0.14
N LYS A 149 -7.75 10.60 -0.84
CA LYS A 149 -6.65 11.55 -0.67
C LYS A 149 -7.23 12.95 -0.45
N GLU A 150 -6.89 13.59 0.67
CA GLU A 150 -7.25 14.96 1.00
C GLU A 150 -5.97 15.72 1.35
N ASN A 151 -5.61 16.69 0.52
CA ASN A 151 -4.33 17.41 0.64
C ASN A 151 -3.17 16.43 0.81
N ASN A 152 -2.37 16.64 1.85
CA ASN A 152 -1.22 15.85 2.22
C ASN A 152 -1.56 14.59 3.04
N VAL A 153 -2.80 14.11 3.04
CA VAL A 153 -3.19 12.91 3.79
C VAL A 153 -3.91 11.91 2.90
N CYS A 154 -3.47 10.65 2.94
CA CYS A 154 -4.21 9.53 2.36
C CYS A 154 -4.93 8.77 3.48
N LYS A 155 -6.25 8.81 3.47
CA LYS A 155 -7.12 8.08 4.41
C LYS A 155 -7.52 6.74 3.79
N ILE A 156 -7.22 5.64 4.48
CA ILE A 156 -7.64 4.28 4.10
C ILE A 156 -8.52 3.73 5.22
N VAL A 157 -9.73 3.30 4.89
CA VAL A 157 -10.66 2.68 5.86
C VAL A 157 -10.68 1.18 5.60
N TYR A 158 -10.37 0.41 6.64
CA TYR A 158 -10.39 -1.04 6.65
C TYR A 158 -11.50 -1.59 7.55
N LYS A 159 -12.02 -2.76 7.21
CA LYS A 159 -12.98 -3.52 8.01
C LYS A 159 -12.49 -4.94 8.23
N ILE A 160 -12.73 -5.49 9.43
CA ILE A 160 -12.45 -6.90 9.71
C ILE A 160 -13.34 -7.78 8.82
N VAL A 161 -12.72 -8.77 8.19
CA VAL A 161 -13.46 -9.85 7.52
C VAL A 161 -13.69 -10.97 8.50
N LYS A 162 -14.93 -11.11 8.96
CA LYS A 162 -15.36 -12.32 9.67
C LYS A 162 -15.33 -13.47 8.68
N GLU A 163 -14.68 -14.58 9.04
CA GLU A 163 -14.79 -15.81 8.26
C GLU A 163 -16.27 -16.18 8.14
N LYS A 164 -16.79 -16.26 6.91
CA LYS A 164 -17.82 -17.26 6.64
C LYS A 164 -17.09 -18.59 6.75
N ASN A 165 -17.44 -19.42 7.74
CA ASN A 165 -16.97 -20.79 7.86
C ASN A 165 -17.04 -21.48 6.49
N ASN A 166 -15.93 -21.53 5.75
CA ASN A 166 -15.84 -22.24 4.49
C ASN A 166 -14.88 -23.41 4.69
N THR A 167 -15.44 -24.48 5.23
CA THR A 167 -14.82 -25.78 5.52
C THR A 167 -14.48 -26.57 4.25
N LYS A 168 -13.97 -25.93 3.19
CA LYS A 168 -13.57 -26.61 1.95
C LYS A 168 -12.45 -25.82 1.27
N PHE A 169 -11.20 -26.17 1.58
CA PHE A 169 -10.05 -26.24 0.66
C PHE A 169 -8.78 -26.52 1.51
N ARG A 170 -8.77 -27.67 2.19
CA ARG A 170 -7.54 -28.32 2.67
C ARG A 170 -7.60 -29.76 2.19
N LYS A 171 -7.19 -29.98 0.94
CA LYS A 171 -6.74 -31.25 0.32
C LYS A 171 -6.40 -30.90 -1.13
N LEU A 172 -5.24 -31.34 -1.63
CA LEU A 172 -4.43 -30.77 -2.72
C LEU A 172 -3.42 -29.78 -2.12
N PHE A 173 -2.36 -30.20 -1.41
CA PHE A 173 -1.36 -31.19 -1.80
C PHE A 173 -0.96 -32.02 -0.57
N ALA A 174 -1.14 -33.34 -0.67
CA ALA A 174 -0.51 -34.35 0.14
C ALA A 174 0.09 -35.37 -0.82
#